data_AF-A0A2R4VV47-F1
#
_entry.id   AF-A0A2R4VV47-F1
#
_cell.length_a   1.000
_cell.length_b   1.000
_cell.length_c   1.000
_cell.angle_alpha   90.00
_cell.angle_beta   90.00
_cell.angle_gamma   90.00
#
_symmetry.space_group_name_H-M   'P 1'
#
loop_
_entity.id
_entity.type
_entity.pdbx_description
1 polymer ?
#
loop_
_entity_poly.entity_id
_entity_poly.type
_entity_poly.pdbx_seq_one_letter_code
_entity_poly.pdbx_strand_id
1 'polypeptide(L)' 'MAWQATSGYNLRALVEAFFGRYKHIIGDGLRLQSDDRQQTGFGVAVLVLNRMLDLGRPDSVRVV' A
#
# COMPACT_ATOMS: atom_id res chain seq x y z
N MET A 1 5.43 14.65 -18.92
CA MET A 1 5.04 13.29 -18.47
C MET A 1 6.01 12.20 -18.90
N ALA A 2 6.75 12.34 -20.03
CA ALA A 2 7.72 11.34 -20.48
C ALA A 2 8.70 10.92 -19.37
N TRP A 3 9.32 11.88 -18.67
CA TRP A 3 10.28 11.57 -17.60
C TRP A 3 9.70 10.78 -16.40
N GLN A 4 8.42 10.99 -16.05
CA GLN A 4 7.75 10.22 -15.00
C GLN A 4 7.50 8.77 -15.45
N ALA A 5 7.13 8.59 -16.72
CA ALA A 5 6.95 7.27 -17.30
C ALA A 5 8.28 6.51 -17.40
N THR A 6 9.36 7.17 -17.85
CA THR A 6 10.69 6.54 -17.98
C THR A 6 11.33 6.21 -16.62
N SER A 7 11.05 7.01 -15.58
CA SER A 7 11.59 6.79 -14.23
C SER A 7 10.76 5.84 -13.37
N GLY A 8 9.58 5.41 -13.83
CA GLY A 8 8.66 4.59 -13.03
C GLY A 8 8.11 5.32 -11.80
N TYR A 9 8.14 6.66 -11.80
CA TYR A 9 7.79 7.48 -10.63
C TYR A 9 6.37 7.20 -10.10
N ASN A 10 5.42 6.92 -11.01
CA ASN A 10 4.05 6.59 -10.64
C ASN A 10 3.98 5.29 -9.82
N LEU A 11 4.78 4.28 -10.16
CA LEU A 11 4.84 3.04 -9.40
C LEU A 11 5.46 3.28 -8.01
N ARG A 12 6.54 4.07 -7.95
CA ARG A 12 7.18 4.43 -6.69
C ARG A 12 6.21 5.16 -5.75
N ALA A 13 5.47 6.14 -6.26
CA ALA A 13 4.49 6.88 -5.48
C ALA A 13 3.38 5.97 -4.90
N LEU A 14 2.91 4.98 -5.68
CA LEU A 14 1.93 4.00 -5.20
C LEU A 14 2.48 3.14 -4.06
N VAL A 15 3.72 2.67 -4.18
CA VAL A 15 4.39 1.87 -3.15
C VAL A 15 4.61 2.69 -1.87
N GLU A 16 5.08 3.93 -2.00
CA GLU A 16 5.28 4.84 -0.86
C GLU A 16 3.95 5.12 -0.14
N ALA A 17 2.87 5.38 -0.87
CA ALA A 17 1.54 5.61 -0.31
C ALA A 17 1.00 4.37 0.43
N PHE A 18 1.20 3.17 -0.14
CA PHE A 18 0.83 1.91 0.49
C PHE A 18 1.57 1.71 1.82
N PHE A 19 2.90 1.87 1.84
CA PHE A 19 3.69 1.70 3.07
C PHE A 19 3.41 2.78 4.11
N GLY A 20 3.06 4.01 3.70
CA GLY A 20 2.59 5.05 4.61
C GLY A 20 1.31 4.63 5.33
N ARG A 21 0.31 4.11 4.59
CA ARG A 21 -0.93 3.56 5.18
C ARG A 21 -0.68 2.35 6.06
N TYR A 22 0.18 1.43 5.62
CA TYR A 22 0.53 0.26 6.42
C TYR A 22 1.08 0.66 7.79
N LYS A 23 2.05 1.58 7.83
CA LYS A 23 2.63 2.05 9.10
C LYS A 23 1.60 2.76 9.98
N HIS A 24 0.75 3.60 9.39
CA HIS A 24 -0.22 4.39 10.14
C HIS A 24 -1.38 3.56 10.71
N ILE A 25 -1.88 2.56 9.98
CA ILE A 25 -3.08 1.80 10.36
C ILE A 25 -2.71 0.53 11.14
N ILE A 26 -1.62 -0.14 10.77
CA ILE A 26 -1.30 -1.51 11.24
C ILE A 26 0.08 -1.56 11.92
N GLY A 27 1.01 -0.69 11.52
CA GLY A 27 2.41 -0.72 11.96
C GLY A 27 2.60 -0.74 13.49
N ASP A 28 1.80 0.03 14.23
CA ASP A 28 1.88 0.07 15.69
C ASP A 28 1.25 -1.16 16.38
N GLY A 29 0.36 -1.88 15.69
CA GLY A 29 -0.35 -3.05 16.22
C GLY A 29 0.41 -4.38 16.07
N LEU A 30 1.44 -4.42 15.22
CA LEU A 30 2.20 -5.63 14.88
C LEU A 30 3.35 -5.90 15.88
N ARG A 31 3.01 -6.19 17.14
CA ARG A 31 3.95 -6.78 18.13
C ARG A 31 3.90 -8.31 18.08
N LEU A 32 4.28 -8.90 16.95
CA LEU A 32 4.43 -10.35 16.84
C LEU A 32 5.88 -10.73 17.18
N GLN A 33 6.07 -11.53 18.23
CA GLN A 33 7.37 -11.83 18.84
C GLN A 33 8.33 -12.69 17.98
N SER A 34 7.92 -13.13 16.78
CA SER A 34 8.68 -14.06 15.94
C SER A 34 8.55 -13.71 14.45
N ASP A 35 9.66 -13.79 13.72
CA ASP A 35 9.81 -13.41 12.30
C ASP A 35 8.75 -14.07 11.37
N ASP A 36 8.50 -15.37 11.53
CA ASP A 36 7.50 -16.11 10.73
C ASP A 36 6.07 -15.59 10.93
N ARG A 37 5.74 -15.22 12.17
CA ARG A 37 4.43 -14.62 12.48
C ARG A 37 4.34 -13.19 11.96
N GLN A 38 5.45 -12.46 11.95
CA GLN A 38 5.51 -11.11 11.37
C GLN A 38 5.32 -11.13 9.85
N GLN A 39 5.92 -12.08 9.13
CA GLN A 39 5.70 -12.25 7.69
C GLN A 39 4.24 -12.61 7.36
N THR A 40 3.66 -13.52 8.13
CA THR A 40 2.23 -13.87 7.97
C THR A 40 1.33 -12.67 8.25
N GLY A 41 1.61 -11.92 9.33
CA GLY A 41 0.88 -10.70 9.66
C GLY A 41 1.02 -9.61 8.60
N PHE A 42 2.20 -9.46 8.00
CA PHE A 42 2.43 -8.58 6.87
C PHE A 42 1.58 -8.98 5.65
N GLY A 43 1.54 -10.27 5.31
CA GLY A 43 0.70 -10.77 4.21
C GLY A 43 -0.79 -10.46 4.41
N VAL A 44 -1.30 -10.68 5.63
CA VAL A 44 -2.70 -10.34 5.98
C VAL A 44 -2.94 -8.83 5.91
N ALA A 45 -2.01 -8.02 6.41
CA ALA A 45 -2.10 -6.56 6.36
C ALA A 45 -2.16 -6.05 4.90
N VAL A 46 -1.38 -6.64 4.00
CA VAL A 46 -1.42 -6.32 2.57
C VAL A 46 -2.77 -6.64 1.96
N LEU A 47 -3.32 -7.82 2.26
CA LEU A 47 -4.64 -8.22 1.77
C LEU A 47 -5.74 -7.25 2.24
N VAL A 48 -5.73 -6.87 3.52
CA VAL A 48 -6.70 -5.95 4.11
C VAL A 48 -6.61 -4.57 3.48
N LEU A 49 -5.40 -4.02 3.34
CA LEU A 49 -5.19 -2.69 2.75
C LEU A 49 -5.59 -2.63 1.27
N ASN A 50 -5.29 -3.68 0.50
CA ASN A 50 -5.77 -3.79 -0.88
C ASN A 50 -7.30 -3.85 -0.93
N ARG A 51 -7.93 -4.63 -0.04
CA ARG A 51 -9.40 -4.69 0.02
C ARG A 51 -10.03 -3.35 0.40
N MET A 52 -9.44 -2.60 1.32
CA MET A 52 -9.89 -1.24 1.66
C MET A 52 -9.75 -0.29 0.46
N LEU A 53 -8.68 -0.43 -0.33
CA LEU A 53 -8.49 0.34 -1.54
C LEU A 53 -9.59 0.01 -2.56
N ASP A 54 -9.87 -1.26 -2.83
CA ASP A 54 -10.92 -1.67 -3.77
C ASP A 54 -12.31 -1.14 -3.36
N LEU A 55 -12.62 -1.12 -2.06
CA LEU A 55 -13.90 -0.63 -1.55
C LEU A 55 -14.01 0.89 -1.52
N GLY A 56 -12.91 1.59 -1.25
CA GLY A 56 -12.89 3.03 -1.01
C GLY A 56 -12.43 3.88 -2.21
N ARG A 57 -11.94 3.25 -3.29
CA ARG A 57 -11.39 3.97 -4.43
C ARG A 57 -12.51 4.54 -5.30
N PRO A 58 -12.60 5.88 -5.46
CA PRO A 58 -13.48 6.47 -6.45
C PRO A 58 -12.97 6.21 -7.87
N ASP A 59 -13.88 6.06 -8.83
CA ASP A 59 -13.52 5.96 -10.25
C ASP A 59 -12.87 7.28 -10.69
N SER A 60 -11.58 7.21 -10.96
CA SER A 60 -10.77 8.39 -11.25
C SER A 60 -10.78 8.63 -12.76
N VAL A 61 -11.76 9.37 -13.25
CA VAL A 61 -11.86 9.76 -14.66
C VAL A 61 -10.89 10.91 -14.97
N ARG A 62 -10.03 10.70 -15.96
CA ARG A 62 -9.16 11.77 -16.48
C ARG A 62 -10.02 12.68 -17.37
N VAL A 63 -10.31 13.89 -16.88
CA VAL A 63 -10.93 14.93 -17.70
C VAL A 63 -9.92 15.36 -18.76
N VAL A 64 -10.36 15.33 -20.03
CA VAL A 64 -9.56 15.67 -21.22
C VAL A 64 -9.89 17.08 -21.66
#